data_AF-A0A4Y2MZI3-F1
#
_entry.id   AF-A0A4Y2MZI3-F1
#
_cell.length_a   1.000
_cell.length_b   1.000
_cell.length_c   1.000
_cell.angle_alpha   90.00
_cell.angle_beta   90.00
_cell.angle_gamma   90.00
#
_symmetry.space_group_name_H-M   'P 1'
#
loop_
_entity.id
_entity.type
_entity.pdbx_description
1 polymer ?
#
loop_
_entity_poly.entity_id
_entity_poly.type
_entity_poly.pdbx_seq_one_letter_code
_entity_poly.pdbx_strand_id
1 'polypeptide(L)'
;MIMASNIAIERLSKDNYDSWKLQIEAILVKNDHWNFVTGAEPKPEVTGDADNATAVAKWISDDQKAKADIFLSIHPSELSQIKNCKTSHELWTKLQNIYESKGPARKATLLKQLLFSKMTDSKNMNEHINEFFMLVYKLKEMEIEIANDLLTILLLYSIPESYENFRIAIESRDELPSPETLKIKLIEEANAR
;
A
#
# COMPACT_ATOMS: atom_id res chain seq x y z
N MET A 1 -10.21 -17.33 30.07
CA MET A 1 -10.88 -16.21 29.38
C MET A 1 -9.79 -15.43 28.66
N ILE A 2 -9.53 -15.74 27.39
CA ILE A 2 -8.47 -15.08 26.62
C ILE A 2 -9.09 -13.80 26.05
N MET A 3 -8.59 -12.66 26.54
CA MET A 3 -8.92 -11.33 26.01
C MET A 3 -8.55 -11.29 24.53
N ALA A 4 -9.53 -11.11 23.66
CA ALA A 4 -9.27 -10.83 22.25
C ALA A 4 -8.54 -9.48 22.17
N SER A 5 -7.28 -9.52 21.75
CA SER A 5 -6.51 -8.32 21.45
C SER A 5 -7.27 -7.52 20.40
N ASN A 6 -7.76 -6.33 20.77
CA ASN A 6 -8.25 -5.34 19.81
C ASN A 6 -7.06 -4.94 18.93
N ILE A 7 -6.92 -5.57 17.77
CA ILE A 7 -5.99 -5.12 16.74
C ILE A 7 -6.58 -3.82 16.20
N ALA A 8 -6.01 -2.69 16.62
CA ALA A 8 -6.40 -1.39 16.10
C ALA A 8 -5.84 -1.26 14.68
N ILE A 9 -6.66 -1.59 13.68
CA ILE A 9 -6.36 -1.32 12.27
C ILE A 9 -6.38 0.20 12.07
N GLU A 10 -5.34 0.70 11.41
CA GLU A 10 -5.34 2.08 10.95
C GLU A 10 -6.41 2.25 9.87
N ARG A 11 -7.29 3.23 10.04
CA ARG A 11 -8.41 3.40 9.10
C ARG A 11 -7.91 3.73 7.70
N LEU A 12 -8.59 3.20 6.69
CA LEU A 12 -8.24 3.45 5.29
C LEU A 12 -8.21 4.95 4.98
N SER A 13 -7.10 5.39 4.42
CA SER A 13 -6.84 6.71 3.88
C SER A 13 -6.19 6.58 2.49
N LYS A 14 -5.93 7.72 1.84
CA LYS A 14 -5.32 7.75 0.49
C LYS A 14 -3.89 7.22 0.46
N ASP A 15 -3.23 7.16 1.61
CA ASP A 15 -1.79 6.92 1.70
C ASP A 15 -1.44 5.54 2.25
N ASN A 16 -2.41 4.82 2.83
CA ASN A 16 -2.19 3.57 3.57
C ASN A 16 -2.93 2.34 3.00
N TYR A 17 -3.51 2.43 1.81
CA TYR A 17 -4.34 1.35 1.24
C TYR A 17 -3.66 -0.02 1.24
N ASP A 18 -2.38 -0.10 0.84
CA ASP A 18 -1.66 -1.38 0.73
C ASP A 18 -1.57 -2.10 2.09
N SER A 19 -1.17 -1.36 3.14
CA SER A 19 -1.11 -1.88 4.51
C SER A 19 -2.51 -2.18 5.07
N TRP A 20 -3.47 -1.29 4.83
CA TRP A 20 -4.87 -1.47 5.26
C TRP A 20 -5.49 -2.73 4.64
N LYS A 21 -5.27 -2.96 3.35
CA LYS A 21 -5.77 -4.11 2.61
C LYS A 21 -5.30 -5.42 3.25
N LEU A 22 -4.00 -5.54 3.53
CA LEU A 22 -3.43 -6.71 4.17
C LEU A 22 -4.05 -6.99 5.54
N GLN A 23 -4.26 -5.94 6.34
CA GLN A 23 -4.85 -6.08 7.67
C GLN A 23 -6.32 -6.49 7.62
N ILE A 24 -7.10 -5.92 6.70
CA ILE A 24 -8.52 -6.26 6.54
C ILE A 24 -8.72 -7.63 5.93
N GLU A 25 -7.89 -8.04 4.98
CA GLU A 25 -7.86 -9.40 4.47
C GLU A 25 -7.65 -10.40 5.61
N ALA A 26 -6.67 -10.15 6.50
CA ALA A 26 -6.42 -11.01 7.66
C ALA A 26 -7.62 -11.11 8.62
N ILE A 27 -8.35 -10.01 8.86
CA ILE A 27 -9.58 -10.04 9.68
C ILE A 27 -10.68 -10.85 9.00
N LEU A 28 -10.92 -10.63 7.72
CA LEU A 28 -11.97 -11.30 6.97
C LEU A 28 -11.69 -12.81 6.85
N VAL A 29 -10.43 -13.20 6.68
CA VAL A 29 -10.01 -14.61 6.72
C VAL A 29 -10.27 -15.20 8.10
N LYS A 30 -9.89 -14.51 9.18
CA LYS A 30 -10.13 -14.96 10.56
C LYS A 30 -11.63 -15.15 10.87
N ASN A 31 -12.49 -14.37 10.24
CA ASN A 31 -13.94 -14.41 10.43
C ASN A 31 -14.66 -15.31 9.41
N ASP A 32 -13.94 -16.06 8.56
CA ASP A 32 -14.50 -16.87 7.47
C ASP A 32 -15.34 -16.06 6.45
N HIS A 33 -15.09 -14.76 6.35
CA HIS A 33 -15.83 -13.81 5.52
C HIS A 33 -15.14 -13.48 4.18
N TRP A 34 -13.89 -13.92 3.98
CA TRP A 34 -13.09 -13.55 2.81
C TRP A 34 -13.67 -14.04 1.47
N ASN A 35 -14.34 -15.20 1.47
CA ASN A 35 -14.90 -15.80 0.25
C ASN A 35 -16.08 -14.98 -0.33
N PHE A 36 -16.85 -14.30 0.51
CA PHE A 36 -17.90 -13.38 0.08
C PHE A 36 -17.31 -12.15 -0.60
N VAL A 37 -16.20 -11.65 -0.06
CA VAL A 37 -15.51 -10.44 -0.53
C VAL A 37 -14.81 -10.64 -1.86
N THR A 38 -14.19 -11.81 -2.06
CA THR A 38 -13.55 -12.18 -3.33
C THR A 38 -14.55 -12.62 -4.40
N GLY A 39 -15.80 -12.91 -4.02
CA GLY A 39 -16.81 -13.48 -4.91
C GLY A 39 -16.63 -14.97 -5.17
N ALA A 40 -15.71 -15.64 -4.46
CA ALA A 40 -15.54 -17.09 -4.52
C ALA A 40 -16.77 -17.85 -3.99
N GLU A 41 -17.54 -17.23 -3.10
CA GLU A 41 -18.84 -17.72 -2.64
C GLU A 41 -19.96 -16.80 -3.18
N PRO A 42 -20.47 -17.06 -4.40
CA PRO A 42 -21.53 -16.26 -4.97
C PRO A 42 -22.84 -16.47 -4.22
N LYS A 43 -23.70 -15.44 -4.23
CA LYS A 43 -25.03 -15.52 -3.65
C LYS A 43 -25.82 -16.68 -4.28
N PRO A 44 -26.38 -17.61 -3.49
CA PRO A 44 -27.20 -18.68 -4.03
C PRO A 44 -28.45 -18.15 -4.75
N GLU A 45 -28.85 -18.83 -5.84
CA GLU A 45 -30.11 -18.56 -6.51
C GLU A 45 -31.30 -18.96 -5.63
N VAL A 46 -32.39 -18.19 -5.70
CA VAL A 46 -33.60 -18.47 -4.90
C VAL A 46 -34.45 -19.49 -5.64
N THR A 47 -34.50 -20.73 -5.13
CA THR A 47 -35.22 -21.87 -5.75
C THR A 47 -36.55 -22.19 -5.09
N GLY A 48 -36.88 -21.53 -3.97
CA GLY A 48 -38.19 -21.59 -3.32
C GLY A 48 -38.38 -22.72 -2.31
N ASP A 49 -37.40 -23.61 -2.14
CA ASP A 49 -37.37 -24.58 -1.05
C ASP A 49 -36.88 -23.95 0.27
N ALA A 50 -37.30 -24.53 1.40
CA ALA A 50 -37.03 -23.97 2.74
C ALA A 50 -35.53 -24.00 3.11
N ASP A 51 -34.80 -25.02 2.65
CA ASP A 51 -33.36 -25.16 2.90
C ASP A 51 -32.57 -24.12 2.11
N ASN A 52 -32.92 -23.88 0.85
CA ASN A 52 -32.38 -22.79 0.03
C ASN A 52 -32.67 -21.41 0.63
N ALA A 53 -33.89 -21.15 1.07
CA ALA A 53 -34.24 -19.88 1.71
C ALA A 53 -33.38 -19.61 2.96
N THR A 54 -33.11 -20.64 3.76
CA THR A 54 -32.24 -20.56 4.94
C THR A 54 -30.79 -20.29 4.54
N ALA A 55 -30.28 -20.98 3.51
CA ALA A 55 -28.93 -20.76 2.99
C ALA A 55 -28.74 -19.34 2.42
N VAL A 56 -29.71 -18.84 1.66
CA VAL A 56 -29.70 -17.46 1.12
C VAL A 56 -29.72 -16.43 2.25
N ALA A 57 -30.55 -16.62 3.28
CA ALA A 57 -30.61 -15.71 4.42
C ALA A 57 -29.28 -15.69 5.20
N LYS A 58 -28.66 -16.86 5.39
CA LYS A 58 -27.34 -16.99 6.02
C LYS A 58 -26.26 -16.27 5.21
N TRP A 59 -26.19 -16.52 3.89
CA TRP A 59 -25.26 -15.86 2.99
C TRP A 59 -25.39 -14.33 3.06
N ILE A 60 -26.63 -13.81 3.04
CA ILE A 60 -26.89 -12.37 3.16
C ILE A 60 -26.39 -11.82 4.50
N SER A 61 -26.61 -12.55 5.59
CA SER A 61 -26.16 -12.13 6.91
C SER A 61 -24.63 -12.05 6.99
N ASP A 62 -23.94 -13.05 6.44
CA ASP A 62 -22.47 -13.12 6.51
C ASP A 62 -21.81 -12.10 5.55
N ASP A 63 -22.35 -11.89 4.34
CA ASP A 63 -21.92 -10.80 3.43
C ASP A 63 -22.12 -9.42 4.07
N GLN A 64 -23.22 -9.21 4.81
CA GLN A 64 -23.46 -7.95 5.52
C GLN A 64 -22.46 -7.71 6.66
N LYS A 65 -22.06 -8.76 7.39
CA LYS A 65 -21.01 -8.65 8.41
C LYS A 65 -19.66 -8.32 7.77
N ALA A 66 -19.29 -9.03 6.71
CA ALA A 66 -18.06 -8.75 5.95
C ALA A 66 -18.02 -7.29 5.47
N LYS A 67 -19.14 -6.82 4.92
CA LYS A 67 -19.29 -5.43 4.49
C LYS A 67 -19.17 -4.44 5.64
N ALA A 68 -19.77 -4.74 6.80
CA ALA A 68 -19.69 -3.88 7.98
C ALA A 68 -18.26 -3.79 8.52
N ASP A 69 -17.54 -4.92 8.59
CA ASP A 69 -16.13 -4.98 9.00
C ASP A 69 -15.27 -4.07 8.11
N ILE A 70 -15.43 -4.19 6.78
CA ILE A 70 -14.73 -3.31 5.82
C ILE A 70 -15.15 -1.85 6.04
N PHE A 71 -16.45 -1.56 6.12
CA PHE A 71 -16.95 -0.18 6.21
C PHE A 71 -16.48 0.54 7.48
N LEU A 72 -16.46 -0.14 8.63
CA LEU A 72 -16.03 0.43 9.92
C LEU A 72 -14.51 0.68 9.98
N SER A 73 -13.75 0.02 9.10
CA SER A 73 -12.30 0.21 8.99
C SER A 73 -11.90 1.38 8.08
N ILE A 74 -12.86 2.13 7.52
CA ILE A 74 -12.58 3.21 6.56
C ILE A 74 -12.71 4.57 7.21
N HIS A 75 -11.80 5.50 6.86
CA HIS A 75 -11.88 6.86 7.37
C HIS A 75 -13.14 7.58 6.81
N PRO A 76 -13.88 8.38 7.63
CA PRO A 76 -15.10 9.05 7.19
C PRO A 76 -14.98 9.88 5.90
N SER A 77 -13.79 10.43 5.61
CA SER A 77 -13.53 11.19 4.37
C SER A 77 -13.73 10.37 3.10
N GLU A 78 -13.50 9.05 3.15
CA GLU A 78 -13.52 8.17 2.00
C GLU A 78 -14.90 7.49 1.80
N LEU A 79 -15.80 7.55 2.79
CA LEU A 79 -17.11 6.88 2.76
C LEU A 79 -18.01 7.39 1.61
N SER A 80 -17.85 8.65 1.21
CA SER A 80 -18.60 9.26 0.11
C SER A 80 -18.46 8.47 -1.21
N GLN A 81 -17.31 7.83 -1.42
CA GLN A 81 -17.00 7.08 -2.63
C GLN A 81 -17.66 5.71 -2.66
N ILE A 82 -18.05 5.14 -1.51
CA ILE A 82 -18.47 3.73 -1.38
C ILE A 82 -19.91 3.52 -0.87
N LYS A 83 -20.62 4.61 -0.55
CA LYS A 83 -21.97 4.58 0.04
C LYS A 83 -23.03 3.76 -0.71
N ASN A 84 -22.85 3.53 -2.02
CA ASN A 84 -23.83 2.86 -2.87
C ASN A 84 -23.55 1.36 -3.10
N CYS A 85 -22.45 0.82 -2.56
CA CYS A 85 -22.13 -0.60 -2.72
C CYS A 85 -23.13 -1.46 -1.95
N LYS A 86 -23.68 -2.51 -2.56
CA LYS A 86 -24.72 -3.37 -1.98
C LYS A 86 -24.11 -4.53 -1.22
N THR A 87 -23.14 -5.21 -1.83
CA THR A 87 -22.45 -6.38 -1.26
C THR A 87 -21.05 -6.02 -0.76
N SER A 88 -20.46 -6.91 0.04
CA SER A 88 -19.06 -6.80 0.46
C SER A 88 -18.11 -6.88 -0.75
N HIS A 89 -18.44 -7.73 -1.74
CA HIS A 89 -17.69 -7.85 -3.00
C HIS A 89 -17.66 -6.56 -3.83
N GLU A 90 -18.82 -5.91 -4.02
CA GLU A 90 -18.91 -4.63 -4.74
C GLU A 90 -18.12 -3.54 -4.02
N LEU A 91 -18.18 -3.52 -2.69
CA LEU A 91 -17.42 -2.59 -1.86
C LEU A 91 -15.92 -2.78 -2.04
N TRP A 92 -15.43 -4.01 -1.91
CA TRP A 92 -14.02 -4.35 -2.03
C TRP A 92 -13.48 -4.05 -3.43
N THR A 93 -14.17 -4.50 -4.47
CA THR A 93 -13.79 -4.24 -5.87
C THR A 93 -13.72 -2.73 -6.16
N LYS A 94 -14.65 -1.95 -5.60
CA LYS A 94 -14.62 -0.49 -5.77
C LYS A 94 -13.41 0.15 -5.09
N LEU A 95 -13.07 -0.30 -3.88
CA LEU A 95 -11.88 0.18 -3.17
C LEU A 95 -10.60 -0.19 -3.94
N GLN A 96 -10.50 -1.41 -4.45
CA GLN A 96 -9.40 -1.82 -5.33
C GLN A 96 -9.30 -0.88 -6.54
N ASN A 97 -10.39 -0.62 -7.25
CA ASN A 97 -10.35 0.27 -8.41
C ASN A 97 -9.93 1.72 -8.08
N ILE A 98 -10.29 2.22 -6.90
CA ILE A 98 -9.93 3.58 -6.46
C ILE A 98 -8.44 3.64 -6.08
N TYR A 99 -7.97 2.69 -5.26
CA TYR A 99 -6.67 2.80 -4.60
C TYR A 99 -5.57 1.96 -5.25
N GLU A 100 -5.90 0.79 -5.82
CA GLU A 100 -4.97 -0.04 -6.61
C GLU A 100 -4.85 0.44 -8.05
N SER A 101 -5.36 1.64 -8.40
CA SER A 101 -5.29 2.11 -9.77
C SER A 101 -3.84 2.13 -10.28
N LYS A 102 -3.50 1.15 -11.13
CA LYS A 102 -2.20 1.07 -11.82
C LYS A 102 -2.13 2.02 -13.02
N GLY A 103 -3.04 3.00 -13.08
CA GLY A 103 -3.25 3.86 -14.22
C GLY A 103 -2.11 4.87 -14.45
N PRO A 104 -2.06 5.49 -15.64
CA PRO A 104 -1.00 6.44 -16.01
C PRO A 104 -0.85 7.60 -15.03
N ALA A 105 -1.95 8.10 -14.46
CA ALA A 105 -1.92 9.21 -13.49
C ALA A 105 -1.16 8.83 -12.22
N ARG A 106 -1.41 7.64 -11.64
CA ARG A 106 -0.71 7.17 -10.43
C ARG A 106 0.76 6.92 -10.71
N LYS A 107 1.09 6.34 -11.87
CA LYS A 107 2.47 6.14 -12.35
C LYS A 107 3.20 7.48 -12.41
N ALA A 108 2.59 8.48 -13.04
CA ALA A 108 3.15 9.82 -13.14
C ALA A 108 3.31 10.50 -11.77
N THR A 109 2.34 10.35 -10.86
CA THR A 109 2.43 10.90 -9.49
C THR A 109 3.58 10.30 -8.71
N LEU A 110 3.75 8.98 -8.71
CA LEU A 110 4.82 8.31 -7.99
C LEU A 110 6.21 8.63 -8.59
N LEU A 111 6.33 8.65 -9.92
CA LEU A 111 7.56 9.08 -10.58
C LEU A 111 7.89 10.53 -10.23
N LYS A 112 6.90 11.42 -10.24
CA LYS A 112 7.08 12.82 -9.82
C LYS A 112 7.56 12.90 -8.38
N GLN A 113 6.94 12.18 -7.45
CA GLN A 113 7.36 12.14 -6.06
C GLN A 113 8.80 11.63 -5.90
N LEU A 114 9.19 10.60 -6.66
CA LEU A 114 10.55 10.07 -6.64
C LEU A 114 11.57 11.10 -7.15
N LEU A 115 11.32 11.70 -8.31
CA LEU A 115 12.22 12.68 -8.95
C LEU A 115 12.43 13.94 -8.10
N PHE A 116 11.38 14.38 -7.41
CA PHE A 116 11.42 15.57 -6.56
C PHE A 116 11.61 15.23 -5.07
N SER A 117 11.89 13.97 -4.73
CA SER A 117 12.24 13.60 -3.36
C SER A 117 13.62 14.18 -3.03
N LYS A 118 13.63 15.24 -2.23
CA LYS A 118 14.85 15.90 -1.74
C LYS A 118 14.87 15.88 -0.23
N MET A 119 15.97 15.42 0.33
CA MET A 119 16.26 15.48 1.76
C MET A 119 16.75 16.88 2.12
N THR A 120 16.29 17.40 3.26
CA THR A 120 16.85 18.58 3.90
C THR A 120 17.92 18.17 4.91
N ASP A 121 18.85 19.07 5.24
CA ASP A 121 19.91 18.79 6.24
C ASP A 121 19.37 18.44 7.63
N SER A 122 18.14 18.87 7.95
CA SER A 122 17.46 18.56 9.21
C SER A 122 16.83 17.17 9.28
N LYS A 123 16.65 16.49 8.13
CA LYS A 123 15.94 15.20 8.06
C LYS A 123 16.91 14.05 8.32
N ASN A 124 16.41 12.97 8.93
CA ASN A 124 17.22 11.78 9.15
C ASN A 124 17.48 11.04 7.82
N MET A 125 18.75 10.67 7.56
CA MET A 125 19.15 9.95 6.35
C MET A 125 18.43 8.60 6.17
N ASN A 126 18.26 7.83 7.25
CA ASN A 126 17.58 6.53 7.17
C ASN A 126 16.10 6.69 6.81
N GLU A 127 15.42 7.68 7.40
CA GLU A 127 14.01 7.97 7.08
C GLU A 127 13.86 8.35 5.61
N HIS A 128 14.73 9.23 5.11
CA HIS A 128 14.73 9.64 3.70
C HIS A 128 14.98 8.47 2.76
N ILE A 129 15.99 7.63 3.02
CA ILE A 129 16.28 6.44 2.22
C ILE A 129 15.07 5.50 2.22
N ASN A 130 14.45 5.25 3.39
CA ASN A 130 13.29 4.38 3.48
C ASN A 130 12.11 4.92 2.65
N GLU A 131 11.80 6.20 2.76
CA GLU A 131 10.77 6.84 1.93
C GLU A 131 11.08 6.76 0.43
N PHE A 132 12.33 7.01 0.05
CA PHE A 132 12.78 6.94 -1.34
C PHE A 132 12.58 5.53 -1.91
N PHE A 133 13.04 4.49 -1.21
CA PHE A 133 12.87 3.10 -1.66
C PHE A 133 11.41 2.65 -1.58
N MET A 134 10.59 3.15 -0.65
CA MET A 134 9.15 2.89 -0.66
C MET A 134 8.49 3.35 -1.96
N LEU A 135 8.88 4.52 -2.50
CA LEU A 135 8.37 4.98 -3.80
C LEU A 135 8.81 4.07 -4.95
N VAL A 136 10.06 3.57 -4.90
CA VAL A 136 10.60 2.62 -5.89
C VAL A 136 9.83 1.30 -5.86
N TYR A 137 9.55 0.76 -4.67
CA TYR A 137 8.76 -0.46 -4.52
C TYR A 137 7.35 -0.29 -5.09
N LYS A 138 6.68 0.83 -4.78
CA LYS A 138 5.36 1.14 -5.35
C LYS A 138 5.38 1.24 -6.88
N LEU A 139 6.43 1.83 -7.45
CA LEU A 139 6.61 1.88 -8.91
C LEU A 139 6.82 0.48 -9.51
N LYS A 140 7.59 -0.37 -8.84
CA LYS A 140 7.80 -1.77 -9.25
C LYS A 140 6.51 -2.58 -9.23
N GLU A 141 5.66 -2.42 -8.22
CA GLU A 141 4.33 -3.05 -8.16
C GLU A 141 3.40 -2.63 -9.31
N MET A 142 3.66 -1.46 -9.89
CA MET A 142 3.00 -0.94 -11.09
C MET A 142 3.71 -1.32 -12.40
N GLU A 143 4.65 -2.27 -12.34
CA GLU A 143 5.44 -2.76 -13.47
C GLU A 143 6.32 -1.68 -14.11
N ILE A 144 6.75 -0.69 -13.30
CA ILE A 144 7.79 0.27 -13.68
C ILE A 144 9.07 -0.12 -12.98
N GLU A 145 10.00 -0.67 -13.74
CA GLU A 145 11.36 -0.91 -13.28
C GLU A 145 12.27 0.26 -13.64
N ILE A 146 12.97 0.78 -12.64
CA ILE A 146 13.98 1.81 -12.82
C ILE A 146 15.33 1.09 -12.88
N ALA A 147 16.11 1.35 -13.94
CA ALA A 147 17.45 0.80 -14.06
C ALA A 147 18.31 1.20 -12.84
N ASN A 148 19.13 0.27 -12.36
CA ASN A 148 19.94 0.46 -11.16
C ASN A 148 20.80 1.73 -11.22
N ASP A 149 21.46 1.98 -12.36
CA ASP A 149 22.31 3.17 -12.54
C ASP A 149 21.50 4.46 -12.38
N LEU A 150 20.32 4.53 -13.02
CA LEU A 150 19.43 5.67 -12.89
C LEU A 150 18.94 5.82 -11.45
N LEU A 151 18.62 4.73 -10.77
CA LEU A 151 18.18 4.77 -9.39
C LEU A 151 19.28 5.26 -8.44
N THR A 152 20.51 4.81 -8.65
CA THR A 152 21.71 5.27 -7.92
C THR A 152 21.91 6.76 -8.13
N ILE A 153 21.82 7.26 -9.37
CA ILE A 153 21.91 8.70 -9.68
C ILE A 153 20.78 9.47 -8.97
N LEU A 154 19.53 9.01 -9.09
CA LEU A 154 18.40 9.68 -8.44
C LEU A 154 18.57 9.77 -6.92
N LEU A 155 19.05 8.69 -6.28
CA LEU A 155 19.33 8.69 -4.84
C LEU A 155 20.47 9.66 -4.50
N LEU A 156 21.57 9.64 -5.26
CA LEU A 156 22.69 10.57 -5.09
C LEU A 156 22.25 12.02 -5.21
N TYR A 157 21.34 12.37 -6.10
CA TYR A 157 20.84 13.75 -6.23
C TYR A 157 19.72 14.06 -5.24
N SER A 158 19.15 13.08 -4.55
CA SER A 158 18.10 13.29 -3.54
C SER A 158 18.63 13.82 -2.20
N ILE A 159 19.93 13.65 -1.92
CA ILE A 159 20.57 14.09 -0.66
C ILE A 159 21.01 15.56 -0.74
N PRO A 160 21.11 16.28 0.40
CA PRO A 160 21.38 17.72 0.40
C PRO A 160 22.82 18.05 -0.01
N GLU A 161 23.09 19.33 -0.29
CA GLU A 161 24.40 19.84 -0.70
C GLU A 161 25.49 19.61 0.35
N SER A 162 25.14 19.45 1.63
CA SER A 162 26.13 19.09 2.66
C SER A 162 26.85 17.76 2.37
N TYR A 163 26.27 16.88 1.53
CA TYR A 163 26.86 15.62 1.09
C TYR A 163 27.57 15.71 -0.27
N GLU A 164 27.86 16.92 -0.77
CA GLU A 164 28.46 17.12 -2.09
C GLU A 164 29.79 16.36 -2.28
N ASN A 165 30.68 16.41 -1.28
CA ASN A 165 31.95 15.69 -1.33
C ASN A 165 31.76 14.17 -1.47
N PHE A 166 30.76 13.62 -0.78
CA PHE A 166 30.39 12.22 -0.90
C PHE A 166 29.87 11.91 -2.31
N ARG A 167 29.00 12.79 -2.86
CA ARG A 167 28.45 12.65 -4.22
C ARG A 167 29.57 12.57 -5.27
N ILE A 168 30.50 13.53 -5.25
CA ILE A 168 31.66 13.59 -6.14
C ILE A 168 32.53 12.32 -6.00
N ALA A 169 32.75 11.82 -4.77
CA ALA A 169 33.54 10.63 -4.52
C ALA A 169 32.88 9.33 -5.03
N ILE A 170 31.54 9.29 -5.16
CA ILE A 170 30.84 8.17 -5.79
C ILE A 170 30.83 8.32 -7.32
N GLU A 171 30.59 9.52 -7.85
CA GLU A 171 30.55 9.79 -9.30
C GLU A 171 31.92 9.65 -9.99
N SER A 172 33.02 9.78 -9.26
CA SER A 172 34.37 9.63 -9.81
C SER A 172 34.84 8.17 -9.95
N ARG A 173 34.01 7.19 -9.56
CA ARG A 173 34.30 5.75 -9.72
C ARG A 173 34.06 5.31 -11.15
N ASP A 174 34.82 4.32 -11.61
CA ASP A 174 34.62 3.71 -12.94
C ASP A 174 33.22 3.08 -13.10
N GLU A 175 32.68 2.53 -12.01
CA GLU A 175 31.34 1.94 -11.95
C GLU A 175 30.54 2.51 -10.78
N LEU A 176 29.28 2.83 -11.05
CA LEU A 176 28.32 3.24 -10.02
C LEU A 176 28.00 2.06 -9.09
N PRO A 177 27.93 2.29 -7.77
CA PRO A 177 27.50 1.24 -6.84
C PRO A 177 26.05 0.86 -7.09
N SER A 178 25.71 -0.38 -6.73
CA SER A 178 24.30 -0.79 -6.67
C SER A 178 23.51 0.09 -5.69
N PRO A 179 22.18 0.26 -5.88
CA PRO A 179 21.34 1.02 -4.96
C PRO A 179 21.46 0.56 -3.50
N GLU A 180 21.58 -0.75 -3.26
CA GLU A 180 21.76 -1.33 -1.92
C GLU A 180 23.14 -0.97 -1.33
N THR A 181 24.19 -1.04 -2.14
CA THR A 181 25.53 -0.62 -1.70
C THR A 181 25.59 0.88 -1.41
N LEU A 182 24.92 1.70 -2.23
CA LEU A 182 24.85 3.16 -2.02
C LEU A 182 24.10 3.49 -0.72
N LYS A 183 23.00 2.80 -0.44
CA LYS A 183 22.25 2.93 0.82
C LYS A 183 23.15 2.71 2.04
N ILE A 184 23.94 1.63 2.05
CA ILE A 184 24.86 1.33 3.16
C ILE A 184 25.87 2.47 3.35
N LYS A 185 26.51 2.89 2.27
CA LYS A 185 27.53 3.96 2.31
C LYS A 185 26.97 5.31 2.76
N LEU A 186 25.75 5.65 2.36
CA LEU A 186 25.08 6.88 2.81
C LEU A 186 24.81 6.87 4.31
N ILE A 187 24.41 5.72 4.85
CA ILE A 187 24.17 5.57 6.30
C ILE A 187 25.49 5.66 7.06
N GLU A 188 26.57 5.05 6.56
CA GLU A 188 27.90 5.15 7.14
C GLU A 188 28.41 6.59 7.16
N GLU A 189 28.31 7.30 6.03
CA GLU A 189 28.68 8.73 5.92
C GLU A 189 27.86 9.60 6.87
N ALA A 190 26.54 9.36 6.98
CA ALA A 190 25.68 10.12 7.88
C ALA A 190 26.02 9.89 9.37
N ASN A 191 26.50 8.70 9.74
CA ASN A 191 26.92 8.37 11.10
C ASN A 191 28.34 8.88 11.42
N ALA A 192 29.18 9.13 10.41
CA ALA A 192 30.55 9.61 10.58
C ALA A 192 30.64 11.14 10.77
N ARG A 193 29.54 11.85 10.55
CA ARG A 193 29.39 13.30 10.73
C ARG A 193 28.88 13.64 12.13
#